data_AF-A0A4R2BN91-F1
#
_entry.id   AF-A0A4R2BN91-F1
#
_cell.length_a   1.000
_cell.length_b   1.000
_cell.length_c   1.000
_cell.angle_alpha   90.00
_cell.angle_beta   90.00
_cell.angle_gamma   90.00
#
_symmetry.space_group_name_H-M   'P 1'
#
loop_
_entity.id
_entity.type
_entity.pdbx_description
1 polymer ?
#
loop_
_entity_poly.entity_id
_entity_poly.type
_entity_poly.pdbx_seq_one_letter_code
_entity_poly.pdbx_strand_id
1 'polypeptide(L)'
;MVRALEASGQFSDAENMRKLRAAVALLEAGQDLDPHEACSLFSQMLELQGRPPKTSFAVSVIPTRSDPKAVSGQMCSVGTYTSVMTADVNGLDGPLPIDEVAKVAKLAHRRAIG
;
A
#
# COMPACT_ATOMS: atom_id res chain seq x y z
N MET A 1 0.55 14.21 -13.03
CA MET A 1 0.92 13.84 -11.65
C MET A 1 2.45 13.79 -11.44
N VAL A 2 3.19 13.02 -12.26
CA VAL A 2 4.66 12.87 -12.12
C VAL A 2 5.42 14.20 -12.17
N ARG A 3 5.08 15.11 -13.09
CA ARG A 3 5.70 16.44 -13.18
C ARG A 3 5.60 17.26 -11.88
N ALA A 4 4.52 17.11 -11.11
CA ALA A 4 4.35 17.83 -9.85
C ALA A 4 5.21 17.20 -8.73
N LEU A 5 5.40 15.88 -8.76
CA LEU A 5 6.27 15.15 -7.83
C LEU A 5 7.77 15.37 -8.14
N GLU A 6 8.11 15.54 -9.40
CA GLU A 6 9.46 15.94 -9.84
C GLU A 6 9.79 17.37 -9.38
N ALA A 7 8.83 18.29 -9.53
CA ALA A 7 8.98 19.68 -9.14
C ALA A 7 9.04 19.88 -7.62
N SER A 8 8.44 18.98 -6.82
CA SER A 8 8.43 19.08 -5.36
C SER A 8 9.74 18.62 -4.70
N GLY A 9 10.65 17.99 -5.44
CA GLY A 9 11.91 17.46 -4.90
C GLY A 9 11.74 16.33 -3.88
N GLN A 10 10.52 15.79 -3.73
CA GLN A 10 10.20 14.75 -2.74
C GLN A 10 10.90 13.41 -3.04
N PHE A 11 11.32 13.21 -4.29
CA PHE A 11 12.07 12.05 -4.76
C PHE A 11 13.38 12.53 -5.38
N SER A 12 14.47 12.48 -4.61
CA SER A 12 15.80 12.90 -5.07
C SER A 12 16.62 11.77 -5.72
N ASP A 13 16.10 10.53 -5.67
CA ASP A 13 16.77 9.36 -6.20
C ASP A 13 16.29 9.03 -7.62
N ALA A 14 17.23 8.95 -8.56
CA ALA A 14 16.98 8.66 -9.96
C ALA A 14 16.36 7.27 -10.17
N GLU A 15 16.69 6.29 -9.32
CA GLU A 15 16.09 4.96 -9.40
C GLU A 15 14.61 4.98 -9.01
N ASN A 16 14.28 5.61 -7.89
CA ASN A 16 12.89 5.80 -7.46
C ASN A 16 12.06 6.59 -8.48
N MET A 17 12.64 7.62 -9.09
CA MET A 17 11.96 8.38 -10.15
C MET A 17 11.67 7.52 -11.40
N ARG A 18 12.58 6.61 -11.76
CA ARG A 18 12.35 5.66 -12.86
C ARG A 18 11.23 4.68 -12.52
N LYS A 19 11.22 4.10 -11.31
CA LYS A 19 10.16 3.20 -10.84
C LYS A 19 8.79 3.90 -10.86
N LEU A 20 8.72 5.14 -10.38
CA LEU A 20 7.49 5.94 -10.38
C LEU A 20 6.97 6.23 -11.80
N ARG A 21 7.85 6.60 -12.73
CA ARG A 21 7.46 6.83 -14.14
C ARG A 21 6.91 5.56 -14.79
N ALA A 22 7.55 4.42 -14.55
CA ALA A 22 7.07 3.14 -15.06
C ALA A 22 5.69 2.78 -14.47
N ALA A 23 5.51 2.94 -13.16
CA ALA A 23 4.23 2.73 -12.49
C ALA A 23 3.11 3.60 -13.08
N VAL A 24 3.38 4.90 -13.31
CA VAL A 24 2.38 5.80 -13.89
C VAL A 24 2.07 5.46 -15.34
N ALA A 25 3.06 5.07 -16.14
CA ALA A 25 2.81 4.67 -17.52
C ALA A 25 1.87 3.45 -17.60
N LEU A 26 2.02 2.47 -16.70
CA LEU A 26 1.12 1.33 -16.60
C LEU A 26 -0.31 1.75 -16.23
N LEU A 27 -0.46 2.69 -15.30
CA LEU A 27 -1.77 3.23 -14.91
C LEU A 27 -2.44 4.05 -16.03
N GLU A 28 -1.66 4.88 -16.74
CA GLU A 28 -2.15 5.73 -17.84
C GLU A 28 -2.52 4.91 -19.09
N ALA A 29 -1.84 3.78 -19.32
CA ALA A 29 -2.16 2.88 -20.41
C ALA A 29 -3.56 2.24 -20.28
N GLY A 30 -4.13 2.22 -19.06
CA GLY A 30 -5.47 1.68 -18.79
C GLY A 30 -5.61 0.19 -19.14
N GLN A 31 -4.49 -0.53 -19.19
CA GLN A 31 -4.46 -1.94 -19.52
C GLN A 31 -4.72 -2.79 -18.26
N ASP A 32 -5.46 -3.87 -18.42
CA ASP A 32 -5.53 -4.91 -17.38
C ASP A 32 -4.13 -5.49 -17.19
N LEU A 33 -3.62 -5.38 -15.97
CA LEU A 33 -2.33 -5.95 -15.59
C LEU A 33 -2.50 -7.43 -15.25
N ASP A 34 -1.52 -8.24 -15.62
CA ASP A 34 -1.42 -9.60 -15.08
C ASP A 34 -1.46 -9.55 -13.55
N PRO A 35 -2.19 -10.45 -12.87
CA PRO A 35 -2.30 -10.41 -11.41
C PRO A 35 -0.94 -10.41 -10.68
N HIS A 36 0.04 -11.18 -11.16
CA HIS A 36 1.37 -11.20 -10.56
C HIS A 36 2.12 -9.89 -10.80
N GLU A 37 1.95 -9.30 -11.97
CA GLU A 37 2.49 -7.97 -12.28
C GLU A 37 1.86 -6.89 -11.38
N ALA A 38 0.55 -6.96 -11.12
CA ALA A 38 -0.13 -6.07 -10.20
C ALA A 38 0.44 -6.15 -8.77
N CYS A 39 0.76 -7.36 -8.27
CA CYS A 39 1.42 -7.49 -6.97
C CYS A 39 2.88 -7.02 -6.97
N SER A 40 3.60 -7.17 -8.09
CA SER A 40 4.93 -6.58 -8.25
C SER A 40 4.86 -5.05 -8.17
N LEU A 41 3.89 -4.44 -8.85
CA LEU A 41 3.66 -3.01 -8.80
C LEU A 41 3.31 -2.53 -7.39
N PHE A 42 2.43 -3.25 -6.68
CA PHE A 42 2.15 -2.97 -5.27
C PHE A 42 3.42 -2.96 -4.41
N SER A 43 4.30 -3.95 -4.59
CA SER A 43 5.57 -4.02 -3.86
C SER A 43 6.48 -2.84 -4.17
N GLN A 44 6.60 -2.46 -5.44
CA GLN A 44 7.36 -1.29 -5.87
C GLN A 44 6.81 0.01 -5.26
N MET A 45 5.49 0.15 -5.16
CA MET A 45 4.88 1.31 -4.50
C MET A 45 5.20 1.37 -3.00
N LEU A 46 5.30 0.22 -2.32
CA LEU A 46 5.75 0.18 -0.93
C LEU A 46 7.25 0.53 -0.79
N GLU A 47 8.08 0.09 -1.72
CA GLU A 47 9.50 0.50 -1.77
C GLU A 47 9.64 2.02 -1.91
N LEU A 48 8.83 2.64 -2.79
CA LEU A 48 8.81 4.10 -2.96
C LEU A 48 8.37 4.85 -1.68
N GLN A 49 7.62 4.19 -0.80
CA GLN A 49 7.26 4.72 0.53
C GLN A 49 8.35 4.49 1.58
N GLY A 50 9.53 4.00 1.18
CA GLY A 50 10.66 3.71 2.06
C GLY A 50 10.60 2.35 2.76
N ARG A 51 9.74 1.43 2.31
CA ARG A 51 9.75 0.04 2.80
C ARG A 51 10.91 -0.75 2.18
N PRO A 52 11.39 -1.81 2.84
CA PRO A 52 12.42 -2.68 2.27
C PRO A 52 11.99 -3.27 0.90
N PRO A 53 12.95 -3.59 0.02
CA PRO A 53 12.66 -4.24 -1.25
C PRO A 53 11.82 -5.51 -1.08
N LYS A 54 10.94 -5.77 -2.05
CA LYS A 54 10.05 -6.96 -2.10
C LYS A 54 9.04 -7.03 -0.94
N THR A 55 8.80 -5.93 -0.24
CA THR A 55 7.73 -5.88 0.77
C THR A 55 6.37 -6.11 0.09
N SER A 56 5.60 -7.08 0.57
CA SER A 56 4.28 -7.45 0.02
C SER A 56 3.13 -7.14 0.96
N PHE A 57 3.41 -6.49 2.09
CA PHE A 57 2.44 -6.18 3.14
C PHE A 57 2.71 -4.80 3.75
N ALA A 58 1.65 -4.02 3.97
CA ALA A 58 1.73 -2.73 4.63
C ALA A 58 0.55 -2.52 5.58
N VAL A 59 0.81 -1.75 6.64
CA VAL A 59 -0.21 -1.21 7.54
C VAL A 59 -0.14 0.30 7.47
N SER A 60 -1.24 0.91 7.06
CA SER A 60 -1.44 2.34 6.96
C SER A 60 -2.33 2.79 8.10
N VAL A 61 -1.87 3.81 8.83
CA VAL A 61 -2.61 4.45 9.92
C VAL A 61 -2.93 5.86 9.48
N ILE A 62 -4.21 6.24 9.55
CA ILE A 62 -4.70 7.50 8.99
C ILE A 62 -5.33 8.32 10.12
N PRO A 63 -4.97 9.60 10.31
CA PRO A 63 -3.83 10.28 9.69
C PRO A 63 -2.49 9.91 10.35
N THR A 64 -2.47 9.71 11.67
CA THR A 64 -1.25 9.46 12.44
C THR A 64 -1.47 8.38 13.50
N ARG A 65 -0.37 7.85 14.06
CA ARG A 65 -0.41 6.84 15.12
C ARG A 65 -0.91 7.37 16.47
N SER A 66 -0.72 8.67 16.74
CA SER A 66 -1.12 9.28 18.01
C SER A 66 -2.61 9.56 18.09
N ASP A 67 -3.26 9.81 16.95
CA ASP A 67 -4.71 10.01 16.84
C ASP A 67 -5.23 9.35 15.55
N PRO A 68 -5.33 8.01 15.53
CA PRO A 68 -5.73 7.29 14.33
C PRO A 68 -7.26 7.32 14.19
N LYS A 69 -7.75 7.67 13.00
CA LYS A 69 -9.16 7.62 12.58
C LYS A 69 -9.47 6.40 11.72
N ALA A 70 -8.46 5.82 11.08
CA ALA A 70 -8.57 4.54 10.41
C ALA A 70 -7.25 3.77 10.43
N VAL A 71 -7.37 2.45 10.36
CA VAL A 71 -6.23 1.54 10.12
C VAL A 71 -6.58 0.61 8.98
N SER A 72 -5.67 0.51 8.02
CA SER A 72 -5.79 -0.39 6.87
C SER A 72 -4.57 -1.30 6.78
N GLY A 73 -4.80 -2.61 6.77
CA GLY A 73 -3.81 -3.63 6.47
C GLY A 73 -4.01 -4.14 5.05
N GLN A 74 -2.97 -4.05 4.23
CA GLN A 74 -3.00 -4.40 2.81
C GLN A 74 -1.90 -5.39 2.49
N MET A 75 -2.21 -6.39 1.68
CA MET A 75 -1.26 -7.41 1.23
C MET A 75 -1.50 -7.75 -0.24
N CYS A 76 -0.44 -7.95 -1.00
CA CYS A 76 -0.53 -8.50 -2.36
C CYS A 76 0.54 -9.59 -2.54
N SER A 77 0.10 -10.81 -2.82
CA SER A 77 1.02 -11.88 -3.23
C SER A 77 0.30 -12.87 -4.14
N VAL A 78 1.06 -13.58 -4.97
CA VAL A 78 0.56 -14.62 -5.90
C VAL A 78 -0.69 -14.20 -6.70
N GLY A 79 -0.70 -12.95 -7.18
CA GLY A 79 -1.82 -12.42 -7.96
C GLY A 79 -3.08 -12.08 -7.17
N THR A 80 -3.02 -12.17 -5.84
CA THR A 80 -4.16 -11.88 -4.96
C THR A 80 -3.88 -10.64 -4.14
N TYR A 81 -4.77 -9.67 -4.22
CA TYR A 81 -4.79 -8.50 -3.34
C TYR A 81 -5.78 -8.73 -2.20
N THR A 82 -5.40 -8.34 -0.98
CA THR A 82 -6.25 -8.41 0.20
C THR A 82 -6.12 -7.11 0.99
N SER A 83 -7.26 -6.54 1.36
CA SER A 83 -7.34 -5.33 2.18
C SER A 83 -8.31 -5.56 3.32
N VAL A 84 -7.88 -5.24 4.53
CA VAL A 84 -8.72 -5.17 5.73
C VAL A 84 -8.60 -3.77 6.29
N MET A 85 -9.73 -3.09 6.41
CA MET A 85 -9.78 -1.73 6.94
C MET A 85 -10.79 -1.67 8.06
N THR A 86 -10.38 -1.01 9.15
CA THR A 86 -11.29 -0.53 10.18
C THR A 86 -11.21 0.98 10.19
N ALA A 87 -12.36 1.61 10.28
CA ALA A 87 -12.50 3.04 10.40
C ALA A 87 -13.47 3.32 11.52
N ASP A 88 -13.19 4.38 12.26
CA ASP A 88 -14.11 4.88 13.25
C ASP A 88 -15.22 5.70 12.58
N VAL A 89 -16.45 5.20 12.63
CA VAL A 89 -17.64 5.88 12.06
C VAL A 89 -18.37 6.77 13.06
N ASN A 90 -18.05 6.72 14.36
CA ASN A 90 -18.81 7.40 15.43
C ASN A 90 -17.96 8.14 16.48
N GLY A 91 -16.62 8.12 16.41
CA GLY A 91 -15.75 8.56 17.50
C GLY A 91 -15.46 7.41 18.47
N LEU A 92 -14.19 7.03 18.65
CA LEU A 92 -13.81 5.96 19.56
C LEU A 92 -13.65 6.47 21.00
N ASP A 93 -14.32 5.78 21.93
CA ASP A 93 -13.97 5.81 23.35
C ASP A 93 -12.68 5.00 23.65
N GLY A 94 -11.96 4.48 22.63
CA GLY A 94 -10.75 3.66 22.78
C GLY A 94 -9.78 3.66 21.57
N PRO A 95 -8.54 3.19 21.71
CA PRO A 95 -7.55 3.21 20.63
C PRO A 95 -7.92 2.26 19.46
N LEU A 96 -7.61 2.65 18.21
CA LEU A 96 -7.79 1.76 17.06
C LEU A 96 -6.90 0.52 17.15
N PRO A 97 -7.41 -0.66 16.76
CA PRO A 97 -6.71 -1.94 16.96
C PRO A 97 -5.70 -2.21 15.82
N ILE A 98 -4.56 -1.52 15.86
CA ILE A 98 -3.55 -1.57 14.78
C ILE A 98 -2.99 -2.99 14.57
N ASP A 99 -2.60 -3.65 15.65
CA ASP A 99 -1.96 -4.97 15.59
C ASP A 99 -2.95 -6.06 15.19
N GLU A 100 -4.21 -5.95 15.63
CA GLU A 100 -5.28 -6.84 15.24
C GLU A 100 -5.57 -6.71 13.75
N VAL A 101 -5.65 -5.50 13.21
CA VAL A 101 -5.84 -5.29 11.76
C VAL A 101 -4.70 -5.93 10.98
N ALA A 102 -3.46 -5.78 11.42
CA ALA A 102 -2.31 -6.41 10.79
C ALA A 102 -2.41 -7.94 10.80
N LYS A 103 -2.81 -8.52 11.94
CA LYS A 103 -3.01 -9.97 12.12
C LYS A 103 -4.15 -10.49 11.25
N VAL A 104 -5.28 -9.79 11.22
CA VAL A 104 -6.46 -10.16 10.45
C VAL A 104 -6.18 -10.07 8.95
N ALA A 105 -5.50 -9.01 8.48
CA ALA A 105 -5.08 -8.87 7.09
C ALA A 105 -4.24 -10.07 6.63
N LYS A 106 -3.23 -10.47 7.42
CA LYS A 106 -2.40 -11.66 7.11
C LYS A 106 -3.19 -12.96 7.15
N LEU A 107 -4.13 -13.11 8.08
CA LEU A 107 -4.98 -14.30 8.15
C LEU A 107 -5.94 -14.38 6.97
N ALA A 108 -6.61 -13.27 6.63
CA ALA A 108 -7.51 -13.18 5.50
C ALA A 108 -6.78 -13.46 4.19
N HIS A 109 -5.58 -12.90 4.03
CA HIS A 109 -4.77 -13.12 2.83
C HIS A 109 -4.36 -14.58 2.67
N ARG A 110 -3.89 -15.24 3.74
CA ARG A 110 -3.60 -16.68 3.73
C ARG A 110 -4.81 -17.49 3.27
N ARG A 111 -6.00 -17.22 3.84
CA ARG A 111 -7.22 -17.92 3.43
C ARG A 111 -7.62 -17.67 1.98
N ALA A 112 -7.31 -16.50 1.43
CA ALA A 112 -7.64 -16.15 0.05
C ALA A 112 -6.77 -16.88 -0.97
N ILE A 113 -5.52 -17.22 -0.62
CA ILE A 113 -4.56 -17.84 -1.54
C ILE A 113 -4.47 -19.37 -1.42
N GLY A 114 -5.15 -19.98 -0.43
CA GLY A 114 -5.16 -21.42 -0.18
C GLY A 114 -4.15 -21.89 0.86
#